data_AF-A0A1R1B542-F1
#
_entry.id   AF-A0A1R1B542-F1
#
_cell.length_a   1.000
_cell.length_b   1.000
_cell.length_c   1.000
_cell.angle_alpha   90.00
_cell.angle_beta   90.00
_cell.angle_gamma   90.00
#
_symmetry.space_group_name_H-M   'P 1'
#
loop_
_entity.id
_entity.type
_entity.pdbx_description
1 polymer ?
#
loop_
_entity_poly.entity_id
_entity_poly.type
_entity_poly.pdbx_seq_one_letter_code
_entity_poly.pdbx_strand_id
1 'polypeptide(L)'
;MEKGNLFSKIWAIPKDTIAAGRRHTVGLKSDGTVTAVGDNKYGQCDVSGWRDMVAVAAGNVHMATNTGNAHTVGLKSDGTVAAVGWNKYDQCDVSSWRDMVAVAAGWRRTVGLKSDGTVVAVGRNNEGQCNVSGWCDMVAVAVGDWHTIGLKLDGTVMAVGNNRYRQCNVSDWRGIVAVAAGYLHTVGLKSDGTAVAVGQNKVGQCDVSGWRGIVAIAVGSHHTIGLKSDGTVAAVGWNEYGQCNVSDWCDIVAVAAGCAHTIGLKSDGTVMAVGNNEYGQCDVSSWTNIQLPGGKEW
;
A
#
# COMPACT_ATOMS: atom_id res chain seq x y z
N MET A 1 5.87 13.13 -39.25
CA MET A 1 5.65 11.89 -38.47
C MET A 1 6.35 12.06 -37.13
N GLU A 2 5.74 12.82 -36.24
CA GLU A 2 6.15 12.86 -34.84
C GLU A 2 5.50 11.66 -34.15
N LYS A 3 6.31 10.80 -33.56
CA LYS A 3 5.86 9.78 -32.61
C LYS A 3 5.43 10.51 -31.35
N GLY A 4 4.21 11.04 -31.36
CA GLY A 4 3.55 11.60 -30.19
C GLY A 4 3.57 10.56 -29.08
N ASN A 5 4.09 10.97 -27.93
CA ASN A 5 4.32 10.18 -26.74
C ASN A 5 2.97 9.62 -26.23
N LEU A 6 2.62 8.41 -26.69
CA LEU A 6 1.35 7.74 -26.36
C LEU A 6 1.21 7.46 -24.85
N PHE A 7 2.29 7.62 -24.08
CA PHE A 7 2.37 7.43 -22.64
C PHE A 7 1.87 8.62 -21.80
N SER A 8 1.68 9.82 -22.36
CA SER A 8 1.14 10.98 -21.60
C SER A 8 -0.39 10.98 -21.49
N LYS A 9 -1.02 10.03 -22.18
CA LYS A 9 -2.45 9.75 -22.36
C LYS A 9 -3.28 9.33 -21.16
N ILE A 10 -2.78 8.35 -20.41
CA ILE A 10 -3.69 7.40 -19.78
C ILE A 10 -3.15 6.86 -18.45
N TRP A 11 -3.97 7.04 -17.41
CA TRP A 11 -3.80 6.66 -16.00
C TRP A 11 -2.72 7.44 -15.23
N ALA A 12 -3.15 8.51 -14.56
CA ALA A 12 -2.47 8.93 -13.34
C ALA A 12 -2.55 7.74 -12.36
N ILE A 13 -1.40 7.12 -12.08
CA ILE A 13 -1.29 6.12 -11.01
C ILE A 13 -1.80 6.83 -9.75
N PRO A 14 -2.87 6.34 -9.09
CA PRO A 14 -3.32 6.92 -7.83
C PRO A 14 -2.15 6.90 -6.86
N LYS A 15 -1.72 8.09 -6.43
CA LYS A 15 -0.64 8.20 -5.46
C LYS A 15 -1.24 8.05 -4.07
N ASP A 16 -0.74 7.10 -3.29
CA ASP A 16 -1.22 6.85 -1.94
C ASP A 16 -0.88 8.02 -1.01
N THR A 17 -1.92 8.64 -0.44
CA THR A 17 -1.79 9.81 0.46
C THR A 17 -1.88 9.42 1.93
N ILE A 18 -2.35 8.21 2.23
CA ILE A 18 -2.36 7.61 3.56
C ILE A 18 -1.72 6.22 3.47
N ALA A 19 -0.92 5.87 4.45
CA ALA A 19 -0.29 4.55 4.54
C ALA A 19 -0.30 4.05 5.99
N ALA A 20 -0.49 2.74 6.14
CA ALA A 20 -0.59 2.08 7.43
C ALA A 20 0.44 0.96 7.49
N GLY A 21 1.38 1.06 8.42
CA GLY A 21 2.43 0.07 8.63
C GLY A 21 2.06 -0.92 9.73
N ARG A 22 3.08 -1.50 10.36
CA ARG A 22 2.84 -2.42 11.48
C ARG A 22 2.20 -1.74 12.70
N ARG A 23 2.80 -0.63 13.13
CA ARG A 23 2.52 0.09 14.39
C ARG A 23 2.61 1.61 14.20
N HIS A 24 2.51 2.08 12.96
CA HIS A 24 2.55 3.50 12.65
C HIS A 24 1.67 3.77 11.43
N THR A 25 1.20 5.00 11.35
CA THR A 25 0.38 5.53 10.26
C THR A 25 1.05 6.77 9.72
N VAL A 26 1.00 6.95 8.41
CA VAL A 26 1.64 8.05 7.67
C VAL A 26 0.60 8.75 6.82
N GLY A 27 0.62 10.09 6.82
CA GLY A 27 -0.27 10.93 6.04
C GLY A 27 0.51 11.98 5.25
N LEU A 28 0.26 12.05 3.95
CA LEU A 28 0.74 13.09 3.06
C LEU A 28 -0.21 14.28 3.11
N LYS A 29 0.32 15.47 3.36
CA LYS A 29 -0.45 16.72 3.32
C LYS A 29 -0.44 17.33 1.92
N SER A 30 -1.43 18.17 1.65
CA SER A 30 -1.60 18.87 0.37
C SER A 30 -0.47 19.84 0.01
N ASP A 31 0.33 20.26 1.00
CA ASP A 31 1.52 21.09 0.82
C ASP A 31 2.81 20.28 0.53
N GLY A 32 2.70 18.96 0.34
CA GLY A 32 3.83 18.06 0.09
C GLY A 32 4.64 17.72 1.35
N THR A 33 4.21 18.13 2.54
CA THR A 33 4.78 17.68 3.83
C THR A 33 4.15 16.38 4.30
N VAL A 34 4.82 15.66 5.21
CA VAL A 34 4.33 14.36 5.71
C VAL A 34 4.23 14.39 7.24
N THR A 35 3.19 13.74 7.76
CA THR A 35 2.98 13.49 9.19
C THR A 35 2.94 12.00 9.47
N ALA A 36 3.34 11.58 10.67
CA ALA A 36 3.28 10.19 11.09
C ALA A 36 2.99 10.08 12.59
N VAL A 37 2.27 9.03 12.99
CA VAL A 37 1.95 8.69 14.38
C VAL A 37 2.18 7.21 14.62
N GLY A 38 2.37 6.82 15.88
CA GLY A 38 2.61 5.42 16.27
C GLY A 38 4.00 5.18 16.88
N ASP A 39 4.41 3.91 16.88
CA ASP A 39 5.74 3.49 17.34
C ASP A 39 6.83 4.22 16.54
N ASN A 40 7.79 4.82 17.24
CA ASN A 40 8.96 5.46 16.65
C ASN A 40 10.29 4.91 17.16
N LYS A 41 10.32 3.68 17.70
CA LYS A 41 11.54 3.10 18.29
C LYS A 41 12.76 3.09 17.36
N TYR A 42 12.57 3.06 16.04
CA TYR A 42 13.64 3.04 15.04
C TYR A 42 13.60 4.22 14.07
N GLY A 43 12.85 5.28 14.39
CA GLY A 43 12.75 6.47 13.52
C GLY A 43 11.78 6.33 12.34
N GLN A 44 10.88 5.33 12.35
CA GLN A 44 9.90 5.17 11.27
C GLN A 44 8.91 6.34 11.16
N CYS A 45 8.74 7.16 12.21
CA CYS A 45 7.93 8.38 12.17
C CYS A 45 8.76 9.66 11.94
N ASP A 46 10.07 9.57 11.64
CA ASP A 46 10.97 10.72 11.48
C ASP A 46 10.82 11.40 10.11
N VAL A 47 9.59 11.79 9.77
CA VAL A 47 9.19 12.35 8.46
C VAL A 47 9.08 13.88 8.46
N SER A 48 9.32 14.55 9.60
CA SER A 48 9.08 15.99 9.78
C SER A 48 9.88 16.89 8.83
N GLY A 49 11.03 16.42 8.33
CA GLY A 49 11.87 17.10 7.36
C GLY A 49 11.46 16.89 5.89
N TRP A 50 10.48 16.03 5.61
CA TRP A 50 10.09 15.68 4.25
C TRP A 50 9.27 16.78 3.59
N ARG A 51 9.61 17.11 2.34
CA ARG A 51 9.00 18.15 1.50
C ARG A 51 8.85 17.62 0.08
N ASP A 52 7.98 18.25 -0.69
CA ASP A 52 7.72 17.94 -2.10
C ASP A 52 7.33 16.47 -2.32
N MET A 53 6.70 15.86 -1.31
CA MET A 53 6.25 14.48 -1.36
C MET A 53 4.94 14.39 -2.16
N VAL A 54 4.83 13.32 -2.95
CA VAL A 54 3.65 13.05 -3.78
C VAL A 54 3.03 11.69 -3.49
N ALA A 55 3.74 10.78 -2.82
CA ALA A 55 3.18 9.52 -2.32
C ALA A 55 3.92 9.06 -1.06
N VAL A 56 3.24 8.28 -0.22
CA VAL A 56 3.82 7.67 0.98
C VAL A 56 3.50 6.18 1.06
N ALA A 57 4.41 5.40 1.61
CA ALA A 57 4.23 3.98 1.89
C ALA A 57 4.81 3.61 3.26
N ALA A 58 4.19 2.65 3.94
CA ALA A 58 4.57 2.23 5.28
C ALA A 58 4.81 0.72 5.32
N GLY A 59 6.01 0.31 5.78
CA GLY A 59 6.38 -1.08 5.88
C GLY A 59 5.51 -1.83 6.89
N ASN A 60 4.87 -2.91 6.43
CA ASN A 60 4.01 -3.75 7.24
C ASN A 60 4.67 -5.10 7.60
N VAL A 61 4.20 -5.72 8.69
CA VAL A 61 4.46 -7.13 9.02
C VAL A 61 3.41 -7.65 9.98
N HIS A 62 3.01 -8.91 9.86
CA HIS A 62 2.14 -9.61 10.80
C HIS A 62 2.57 -9.49 12.27
N MET A 63 1.59 -9.64 13.15
CA MET A 63 1.79 -9.69 14.60
C MET A 63 2.53 -10.97 14.96
N ALA A 64 3.84 -10.88 15.15
CA ALA A 64 4.62 -11.87 15.89
C ALA A 64 5.52 -11.17 16.92
N THR A 65 5.88 -11.88 17.98
CA THR A 65 6.66 -11.35 19.12
C THR A 65 8.10 -10.97 18.73
N ASN A 66 8.64 -11.59 17.68
CA ASN A 66 9.99 -11.35 17.15
C ASN A 66 10.01 -10.53 15.85
N THR A 67 8.84 -10.21 15.28
CA THR A 67 8.70 -9.28 14.17
C THR A 67 8.36 -7.92 14.73
N GLY A 68 8.84 -6.84 14.12
CA GLY A 68 8.28 -5.58 14.57
C GLY A 68 8.77 -4.27 14.06
N ASN A 69 9.93 -4.29 13.46
CA ASN A 69 10.54 -3.07 13.00
C ASN A 69 9.98 -2.74 11.62
N ALA A 70 9.71 -1.46 11.39
CA ALA A 70 9.14 -0.95 10.17
C ALA A 70 9.99 0.20 9.63
N HIS A 71 9.62 0.68 8.46
CA HIS A 71 10.19 1.83 7.79
C HIS A 71 9.08 2.58 7.06
N THR A 72 9.33 3.83 6.72
CA THR A 72 8.44 4.67 5.91
C THR A 72 9.20 5.11 4.69
N VAL A 73 8.51 5.16 3.55
CA VAL A 73 9.05 5.53 2.25
C VAL A 73 8.20 6.68 1.70
N GLY A 74 8.86 7.70 1.16
CA GLY A 74 8.23 8.84 0.50
C GLY A 74 8.76 9.00 -0.91
N LEU A 75 7.85 9.16 -1.86
CA LEU A 75 8.17 9.53 -3.25
C LEU A 75 8.08 11.04 -3.39
N LYS A 76 9.13 11.68 -3.91
CA LYS A 76 9.14 13.11 -4.23
C LYS A 76 8.63 13.39 -5.64
N SER A 77 8.16 14.62 -5.87
CA SER A 77 7.70 15.10 -7.17
C SER A 77 8.78 15.04 -8.27
N ASP A 78 10.05 15.10 -7.89
CA ASP A 78 11.21 14.98 -8.80
C ASP A 78 11.57 13.52 -9.17
N GLY A 79 10.79 12.53 -8.72
CA GLY A 79 11.03 11.11 -8.98
C GLY A 79 12.13 10.48 -8.12
N THR A 80 12.66 11.20 -7.12
CA THR A 80 13.56 10.64 -6.09
C THR A 80 12.77 10.11 -4.88
N VAL A 81 13.43 9.28 -4.07
CA VAL A 81 12.78 8.59 -2.93
C VAL A 81 13.55 8.85 -1.64
N ALA A 82 12.83 9.06 -0.55
CA ALA A 82 13.35 9.10 0.81
C ALA A 82 12.81 7.92 1.61
N ALA A 83 13.60 7.40 2.55
CA ALA A 83 13.16 6.38 3.49
C ALA A 83 13.74 6.63 4.88
N VAL A 84 12.95 6.36 5.91
CA VAL A 84 13.33 6.45 7.33
C VAL A 84 12.85 5.22 8.09
N GLY A 85 13.41 4.99 9.27
CA GLY A 85 13.07 3.84 10.10
C GLY A 85 14.15 2.76 10.12
N TRP A 86 13.75 1.56 10.48
CA TRP A 86 14.67 0.46 10.68
C TRP A 86 15.28 -0.04 9.36
N ASN A 87 16.61 -0.16 9.31
CA ASN A 87 17.36 -0.46 8.08
C ASN A 87 18.38 -1.62 8.21
N LYS A 88 18.08 -2.70 8.94
CA LYS A 88 19.06 -3.81 9.10
C LYS A 88 19.27 -4.65 7.84
N TYR A 89 18.42 -4.51 6.83
CA TYR A 89 18.46 -5.27 5.58
C TYR A 89 18.54 -4.35 4.37
N ASP A 90 18.99 -3.11 4.56
CA ASP A 90 19.17 -2.12 3.49
C ASP A 90 17.85 -1.73 2.78
N GLN A 91 16.71 -1.93 3.44
CA GLN A 91 15.40 -1.55 2.91
C GLN A 91 15.20 -0.02 2.77
N CYS A 92 16.00 0.80 3.45
CA CYS A 92 15.98 2.25 3.31
C CYS A 92 17.02 2.75 2.28
N ASP A 93 17.76 1.87 1.60
CA ASP A 93 18.84 2.22 0.68
C ASP A 93 18.30 2.61 -0.71
N VAL A 94 17.47 3.65 -0.73
CA VAL A 94 16.73 4.15 -1.90
C VAL A 94 17.32 5.44 -2.48
N SER A 95 18.40 5.96 -1.90
CA SER A 95 18.98 7.27 -2.24
C SER A 95 19.50 7.39 -3.68
N SER A 96 19.80 6.27 -4.33
CA SER A 96 20.24 6.19 -5.72
C SER A 96 19.09 6.11 -6.73
N TRP A 97 17.84 5.93 -6.27
CA TRP A 97 16.69 5.75 -7.14
C TRP A 97 16.29 7.07 -7.80
N ARG A 98 15.96 7.00 -9.10
CA ARG A 98 15.57 8.12 -9.95
C ARG A 98 14.44 7.68 -10.88
N ASP A 99 13.65 8.63 -11.37
CA ASP A 99 12.55 8.40 -12.32
C ASP A 99 11.46 7.46 -11.76
N MET A 100 11.26 7.48 -10.44
CA MET A 100 10.24 6.69 -9.76
C MET A 100 8.85 7.33 -9.94
N VAL A 101 7.84 6.50 -10.18
CA VAL A 101 6.43 6.91 -10.29
C VAL A 101 5.53 6.28 -9.24
N ALA A 102 5.97 5.20 -8.59
CA ALA A 102 5.31 4.62 -7.43
C ALA A 102 6.32 3.95 -6.49
N VAL A 103 5.98 3.88 -5.21
CA VAL A 103 6.75 3.20 -4.17
C VAL A 103 5.83 2.34 -3.32
N ALA A 104 6.34 1.20 -2.86
CA ALA A 104 5.61 0.32 -1.95
C ALA A 104 6.57 -0.24 -0.90
N ALA A 105 6.08 -0.40 0.33
CA ALA A 105 6.88 -0.81 1.48
C ALA A 105 6.25 -2.05 2.13
N GLY A 106 7.04 -3.11 2.29
CA GLY A 106 6.60 -4.34 2.95
C GLY A 106 7.52 -4.71 4.11
N TRP A 107 7.48 -5.98 4.52
CA TRP A 107 8.36 -6.42 5.60
C TRP A 107 9.82 -6.47 5.14
N ARG A 108 10.61 -5.51 5.65
CA ARG A 108 12.07 -5.39 5.41
C ARG A 108 12.43 -5.21 3.93
N ARG A 109 11.54 -4.58 3.14
CA ARG A 109 11.76 -4.28 1.72
C ARG A 109 11.05 -3.01 1.30
N THR A 110 11.65 -2.35 0.33
CA THR A 110 11.03 -1.31 -0.48
C THR A 110 11.10 -1.72 -1.95
N VAL A 111 10.02 -1.47 -2.68
CA VAL A 111 9.89 -1.69 -4.12
C VAL A 111 9.54 -0.37 -4.78
N GLY A 112 10.21 -0.04 -5.88
CA GLY A 112 9.99 1.15 -6.68
C GLY A 112 9.60 0.79 -8.11
N LEU A 113 8.59 1.48 -8.64
CA LEU A 113 8.20 1.42 -10.04
C LEU A 113 8.78 2.63 -10.76
N LYS A 114 9.50 2.40 -11.85
CA LYS A 114 10.04 3.44 -12.72
C LYS A 114 9.04 3.91 -13.75
N SER A 115 9.22 5.13 -14.25
CA SER A 115 8.43 5.70 -15.35
C SER A 115 8.51 4.91 -16.66
N ASP A 116 9.57 4.12 -16.86
CA ASP A 116 9.73 3.21 -18.02
C ASP A 116 9.03 1.84 -17.84
N GLY A 117 8.31 1.64 -16.73
CA GLY A 117 7.60 0.40 -16.43
C GLY A 117 8.47 -0.73 -15.87
N THR A 118 9.76 -0.48 -15.59
CA THR A 118 10.65 -1.42 -14.87
C THR A 118 10.52 -1.28 -13.36
N VAL A 119 10.89 -2.32 -12.62
CA VAL A 119 10.75 -2.37 -11.16
C VAL A 119 12.09 -2.66 -10.49
N VAL A 120 12.37 -1.93 -9.40
CA VAL A 120 13.55 -2.11 -8.55
C VAL A 120 13.11 -2.47 -7.14
N ALA A 121 13.96 -3.20 -6.41
CA ALA A 121 13.71 -3.57 -5.02
C ALA A 121 15.01 -3.57 -4.22
N VAL A 122 14.93 -3.10 -2.98
CA VAL A 122 15.99 -3.20 -1.96
C VAL A 122 15.42 -3.82 -0.69
N GLY A 123 16.26 -4.42 0.13
CA GLY A 123 15.82 -5.12 1.34
C GLY A 123 16.16 -6.61 1.38
N ARG A 124 15.53 -7.30 2.33
CA ARG A 124 15.63 -8.76 2.51
C ARG A 124 15.05 -9.52 1.30
N ASN A 125 15.82 -10.49 0.80
CA ASN A 125 15.46 -11.34 -0.35
C ASN A 125 15.58 -12.86 -0.12
N ASN A 126 15.46 -13.34 1.12
CA ASN A 126 15.71 -14.77 1.43
C ASN A 126 14.71 -15.74 0.76
N GLU A 127 13.57 -15.24 0.30
CA GLU A 127 12.49 -15.98 -0.31
C GLU A 127 12.29 -15.60 -1.80
N GLY A 128 13.21 -14.85 -2.40
CA GLY A 128 13.16 -14.40 -3.81
C GLY A 128 12.18 -13.25 -4.07
N GLN A 129 11.71 -12.57 -3.03
CA GLN A 129 10.68 -11.55 -3.09
C GLN A 129 11.17 -10.16 -3.54
N CYS A 130 12.48 -9.98 -3.77
CA CYS A 130 13.07 -8.88 -4.55
C CYS A 130 13.37 -9.26 -6.01
N ASN A 131 13.02 -10.46 -6.50
CA ASN A 131 13.40 -10.92 -7.84
C ASN A 131 12.53 -10.29 -8.95
N VAL A 132 12.53 -8.96 -9.02
CA VAL A 132 11.70 -8.13 -9.90
C VAL A 132 12.45 -7.62 -11.14
N SER A 133 13.74 -7.91 -11.27
CA SER A 133 14.59 -7.36 -12.34
C SER A 133 14.16 -7.71 -13.77
N GLY A 134 13.39 -8.79 -13.94
CA GLY A 134 12.81 -9.17 -15.24
C GLY A 134 11.44 -8.57 -15.53
N TRP A 135 10.91 -7.72 -14.65
CA TRP A 135 9.59 -7.11 -14.81
C TRP A 135 9.66 -5.87 -15.70
N CYS A 136 8.72 -5.80 -16.66
CA CYS A 136 8.56 -4.70 -17.60
C CYS A 136 7.06 -4.42 -17.83
N ASP A 137 6.75 -3.24 -18.37
CA ASP A 137 5.38 -2.77 -18.65
C ASP A 137 4.49 -2.76 -17.41
N MET A 138 5.08 -2.55 -16.24
CA MET A 138 4.37 -2.48 -14.97
C MET A 138 3.71 -1.11 -14.82
N VAL A 139 2.48 -1.10 -14.31
CA VAL A 139 1.71 0.11 -14.01
C VAL A 139 1.38 0.25 -12.53
N ALA A 140 1.50 -0.83 -11.75
CA ALA A 140 1.39 -0.78 -10.30
C ALA A 140 2.21 -1.90 -9.63
N VAL A 141 2.59 -1.66 -8.39
CA VAL A 141 3.29 -2.63 -7.53
C VAL A 141 2.64 -2.65 -6.15
N ALA A 142 2.59 -3.82 -5.53
CA ALA A 142 2.16 -3.99 -4.14
C ALA A 142 3.10 -4.95 -3.41
N VAL A 143 3.33 -4.71 -2.12
CA VAL A 143 4.31 -5.46 -1.34
C VAL A 143 3.66 -5.96 -0.07
N GLY A 144 3.60 -7.29 0.06
CA GLY A 144 3.20 -7.95 1.30
C GLY A 144 4.40 -8.23 2.19
N ASP A 145 4.18 -9.00 3.26
CA ASP A 145 5.29 -9.38 4.15
C ASP A 145 6.34 -10.22 3.41
N TRP A 146 5.88 -11.21 2.64
CA TRP A 146 6.74 -12.28 2.09
C TRP A 146 6.74 -12.38 0.57
N HIS A 147 6.00 -11.51 -0.11
CA HIS A 147 5.86 -11.54 -1.56
C HIS A 147 5.67 -10.13 -2.12
N THR A 148 5.93 -9.99 -3.42
CA THR A 148 5.78 -8.75 -4.18
C THR A 148 4.89 -9.04 -5.39
N ILE A 149 3.96 -8.14 -5.67
CA ILE A 149 3.00 -8.22 -6.78
C ILE A 149 3.25 -7.07 -7.74
N GLY A 150 3.19 -7.35 -9.03
CA GLY A 150 3.21 -6.36 -10.11
C GLY A 150 1.96 -6.50 -10.99
N LEU A 151 1.44 -5.37 -11.45
CA LEU A 151 0.30 -5.32 -12.36
C LEU A 151 0.75 -4.67 -13.67
N LYS A 152 0.44 -5.33 -14.79
CA LYS A 152 0.60 -4.78 -16.14
C LYS A 152 -0.66 -4.08 -16.61
N LEU A 153 -0.51 -3.22 -17.62
CA LEU A 153 -1.62 -2.45 -18.20
C LEU A 153 -2.74 -3.33 -18.80
N ASP A 154 -2.39 -4.51 -19.30
CA ASP A 154 -3.35 -5.47 -19.85
C ASP A 154 -4.12 -6.26 -18.78
N GLY A 155 -3.89 -5.96 -17.49
CA GLY A 155 -4.49 -6.64 -16.35
C GLY A 155 -3.78 -7.94 -15.95
N THR A 156 -2.65 -8.28 -16.58
CA THR A 156 -1.81 -9.40 -16.16
C THR A 156 -1.14 -9.09 -14.82
N VAL A 157 -1.21 -10.04 -13.89
CA VAL A 157 -0.59 -9.91 -12.56
C VAL A 157 0.60 -10.87 -12.47
N MET A 158 1.72 -10.35 -11.98
CA MET A 158 2.94 -11.10 -11.69
C MET A 158 3.22 -11.11 -10.19
N ALA A 159 3.84 -12.18 -9.70
CA ALA A 159 4.16 -12.35 -8.29
C ALA A 159 5.51 -13.02 -8.10
N VAL A 160 6.29 -12.57 -7.11
CA VAL A 160 7.53 -13.20 -6.67
C VAL A 160 7.60 -13.28 -5.15
N GLY A 161 8.35 -14.25 -4.63
CA GLY A 161 8.52 -14.45 -3.20
C GLY A 161 7.97 -15.77 -2.66
N ASN A 162 7.70 -15.80 -1.35
CA ASN A 162 7.13 -16.96 -0.69
C ASN A 162 5.76 -17.31 -1.29
N ASN A 163 5.55 -18.59 -1.58
CA ASN A 163 4.26 -19.09 -2.08
C ASN A 163 3.71 -20.30 -1.29
N ARG A 164 4.06 -20.44 0.00
CA ARG A 164 3.67 -21.61 0.81
C ARG A 164 2.16 -21.74 1.01
N TYR A 165 1.41 -20.64 0.88
CA TYR A 165 -0.04 -20.59 1.01
C TYR A 165 -0.73 -20.26 -0.30
N ARG A 166 -0.04 -20.35 -1.45
CA ARG A 166 -0.59 -20.02 -2.78
C ARG A 166 -0.88 -18.51 -2.97
N GLN A 167 -0.27 -17.64 -2.16
CA GLN A 167 -0.44 -16.19 -2.27
C GLN A 167 0.09 -15.62 -3.59
N CYS A 168 1.01 -16.30 -4.28
CA CYS A 168 1.49 -15.90 -5.60
C CYS A 168 0.69 -16.53 -6.75
N ASN A 169 -0.40 -17.28 -6.50
CA ASN A 169 -1.19 -17.95 -7.55
C ASN A 169 -2.16 -16.97 -8.23
N VAL A 170 -1.61 -15.98 -8.92
CA VAL A 170 -2.34 -14.87 -9.57
C VAL A 170 -2.41 -14.98 -11.09
N SER A 171 -1.77 -15.99 -11.68
CA SER A 171 -1.62 -16.16 -13.14
C SER A 171 -2.95 -16.26 -13.92
N ASP A 172 -4.00 -16.73 -13.25
CA ASP A 172 -5.31 -16.98 -13.87
C ASP A 172 -6.24 -15.79 -13.74
N TRP A 173 -5.81 -14.73 -13.04
CA TRP A 173 -6.61 -13.51 -12.88
C TRP A 173 -6.70 -12.74 -14.19
N ARG A 174 -7.87 -12.13 -14.43
CA ARG A 174 -8.18 -11.36 -15.63
C ARG A 174 -8.95 -10.10 -15.25
N GLY A 175 -8.76 -9.04 -16.04
CA GLY A 175 -9.46 -7.77 -15.86
C GLY A 175 -9.14 -7.04 -14.55
N ILE A 176 -7.94 -7.29 -14.00
CA ILE A 176 -7.46 -6.66 -12.76
C ILE A 176 -7.04 -5.21 -13.04
N VAL A 177 -7.47 -4.31 -12.18
CA VAL A 177 -7.17 -2.87 -12.26
C VAL A 177 -6.42 -2.33 -11.03
N ALA A 178 -6.43 -3.07 -9.92
CA ALA A 178 -5.59 -2.77 -8.76
C ALA A 178 -5.21 -4.06 -8.02
N VAL A 179 -4.09 -4.03 -7.30
CA VAL A 179 -3.55 -5.15 -6.54
C VAL A 179 -3.11 -4.68 -5.16
N ALA A 180 -3.29 -5.53 -4.16
CA ALA A 180 -2.83 -5.29 -2.80
C ALA A 180 -2.36 -6.62 -2.16
N ALA A 181 -1.39 -6.54 -1.26
CA ALA A 181 -0.71 -7.71 -0.71
C ALA A 181 -0.55 -7.57 0.81
N GLY A 182 -0.96 -8.60 1.53
CA GLY A 182 -0.85 -8.67 2.99
C GLY A 182 0.26 -9.61 3.46
N TYR A 183 0.07 -10.22 4.62
CA TYR A 183 1.04 -11.17 5.17
C TYR A 183 1.25 -12.39 4.25
N LEU A 184 0.19 -13.17 4.04
CA LEU A 184 0.21 -14.40 3.24
C LEU A 184 -1.01 -14.50 2.32
N HIS A 185 -1.55 -13.37 1.90
CA HIS A 185 -2.64 -13.29 0.93
C HIS A 185 -2.48 -12.09 0.01
N THR A 186 -3.13 -12.18 -1.15
CA THR A 186 -3.11 -11.19 -2.22
C THR A 186 -4.53 -10.95 -2.68
N VAL A 187 -4.87 -9.70 -2.95
CA VAL A 187 -6.20 -9.28 -3.39
C VAL A 187 -6.05 -8.50 -4.69
N GLY A 188 -6.93 -8.79 -5.65
CA GLY A 188 -7.05 -8.09 -6.91
C GLY A 188 -8.44 -7.48 -7.05
N LEU A 189 -8.49 -6.20 -7.42
CA LEU A 189 -9.72 -5.50 -7.80
C LEU A 189 -9.93 -5.66 -9.31
N LYS A 190 -11.12 -6.09 -9.71
CA LYS A 190 -11.50 -6.17 -11.12
C LYS A 190 -12.16 -4.88 -11.60
N SER A 191 -12.06 -4.64 -12.90
CA SER A 191 -12.70 -3.51 -13.60
C SER A 191 -14.22 -3.46 -13.48
N ASP A 192 -14.88 -4.58 -13.16
CA ASP A 192 -16.33 -4.68 -12.93
C ASP A 192 -16.75 -4.33 -11.48
N GLY A 193 -15.81 -3.89 -10.64
CA GLY A 193 -16.05 -3.55 -9.25
C GLY A 193 -16.21 -4.75 -8.31
N THR A 194 -15.82 -5.96 -8.75
CA THR A 194 -15.69 -7.16 -7.90
C THR A 194 -14.24 -7.37 -7.46
N ALA A 195 -14.02 -8.20 -6.45
CA ALA A 195 -12.68 -8.53 -5.95
C ALA A 195 -12.41 -10.04 -5.99
N VAL A 196 -11.13 -10.41 -6.12
CA VAL A 196 -10.63 -11.78 -5.99
C VAL A 196 -9.48 -11.82 -5.00
N ALA A 197 -9.31 -12.93 -4.30
CA ALA A 197 -8.23 -13.11 -3.34
C ALA A 197 -7.67 -14.54 -3.41
N VAL A 198 -6.35 -14.65 -3.18
CA VAL A 198 -5.64 -15.94 -3.07
C VAL A 198 -4.69 -15.90 -1.87
N GLY A 199 -4.31 -17.07 -1.36
CA GLY A 199 -3.41 -17.18 -0.23
C GLY A 199 -4.04 -17.83 0.99
N GLN A 200 -3.49 -17.53 2.16
CA GLN A 200 -3.98 -17.99 3.45
C GLN A 200 -5.35 -17.38 3.76
N ASN A 201 -6.33 -18.23 4.12
CA ASN A 201 -7.68 -17.81 4.49
C ASN A 201 -8.14 -18.39 5.85
N LYS A 202 -7.25 -18.48 6.85
CA LYS A 202 -7.59 -19.12 8.14
C LYS A 202 -8.63 -18.34 8.96
N VAL A 203 -8.78 -17.05 8.69
CA VAL A 203 -9.60 -16.11 9.47
C VAL A 203 -10.53 -15.31 8.55
N GLY A 204 -10.79 -15.80 7.34
CA GLY A 204 -11.69 -15.16 6.37
C GLY A 204 -11.12 -13.96 5.62
N GLN A 205 -9.79 -13.73 5.67
CA GLN A 205 -9.16 -12.58 5.02
C GLN A 205 -9.26 -12.57 3.48
N CYS A 206 -9.63 -13.69 2.87
CA CYS A 206 -9.87 -13.82 1.42
C CYS A 206 -11.37 -13.86 1.05
N ASP A 207 -12.30 -13.66 1.99
CA ASP A 207 -13.75 -13.83 1.79
C ASP A 207 -14.39 -12.62 1.07
N VAL A 208 -13.85 -12.27 -0.11
CA VAL A 208 -14.22 -11.07 -0.89
C VAL A 208 -15.21 -11.34 -2.03
N SER A 209 -15.64 -12.59 -2.23
CA SER A 209 -16.43 -13.01 -3.39
C SER A 209 -17.81 -12.33 -3.50
N GLY A 210 -18.38 -11.90 -2.36
CA GLY A 210 -19.64 -11.18 -2.28
C GLY A 210 -19.53 -9.67 -2.56
N TRP A 211 -18.33 -9.11 -2.69
CA TRP A 211 -18.12 -7.67 -2.82
C TRP A 211 -18.53 -7.16 -4.20
N ARG A 212 -19.18 -5.99 -4.24
CA ARG A 212 -19.66 -5.31 -5.44
C ARG A 212 -19.47 -3.80 -5.29
N GLY A 213 -19.29 -3.12 -6.42
CA GLY A 213 -19.09 -1.67 -6.45
C GLY A 213 -17.80 -1.21 -5.77
N ILE A 214 -16.78 -2.07 -5.67
CA ILE A 214 -15.48 -1.72 -5.09
C ILE A 214 -14.71 -0.81 -6.04
N VAL A 215 -14.13 0.26 -5.52
CA VAL A 215 -13.31 1.23 -6.26
C VAL A 215 -11.87 1.31 -5.76
N ALA A 216 -11.60 0.87 -4.52
CA ALA A 216 -10.25 0.73 -4.00
C ALA A 216 -10.17 -0.44 -3.00
N ILE A 217 -8.97 -1.01 -2.85
CA ILE A 217 -8.69 -2.11 -1.92
C ILE A 217 -7.46 -1.78 -1.08
N ALA A 218 -7.47 -2.21 0.18
CA ALA A 218 -6.30 -2.19 1.06
C ALA A 218 -6.21 -3.51 1.81
N VAL A 219 -4.99 -3.96 2.08
CA VAL A 219 -4.75 -5.29 2.66
C VAL A 219 -3.80 -5.17 3.84
N GLY A 220 -4.27 -5.57 5.02
CA GLY A 220 -3.46 -5.67 6.22
C GLY A 220 -2.83 -7.05 6.37
N SER A 221 -2.32 -7.36 7.56
CA SER A 221 -1.70 -8.69 7.79
C SER A 221 -2.71 -9.83 7.71
N HIS A 222 -3.89 -9.64 8.30
CA HIS A 222 -4.92 -10.68 8.42
C HIS A 222 -6.33 -10.18 8.10
N HIS A 223 -6.47 -9.03 7.45
CA HIS A 223 -7.75 -8.46 7.07
C HIS A 223 -7.64 -7.76 5.72
N THR A 224 -8.77 -7.67 5.02
CA THR A 224 -8.91 -7.03 3.71
C THR A 224 -10.01 -5.99 3.79
N ILE A 225 -9.74 -4.82 3.21
CA ILE A 225 -10.62 -3.66 3.16
C ILE A 225 -11.00 -3.37 1.70
N GLY A 226 -12.27 -3.09 1.45
CA GLY A 226 -12.80 -2.66 0.17
C GLY A 226 -13.57 -1.35 0.32
N LEU A 227 -13.14 -0.31 -0.36
CA LEU A 227 -13.87 0.96 -0.49
C LEU A 227 -14.90 0.83 -1.61
N LYS A 228 -16.17 1.13 -1.31
CA LYS A 228 -17.24 1.15 -2.31
C LYS A 228 -17.36 2.53 -2.96
N SER A 229 -17.93 2.56 -4.17
CA SER A 229 -18.20 3.79 -4.93
C SER A 229 -19.16 4.76 -4.23
N ASP A 230 -19.94 4.29 -3.25
CA ASP A 230 -20.85 5.12 -2.44
C ASP A 230 -20.18 5.75 -1.22
N GLY A 231 -18.86 5.55 -1.04
CA GLY A 231 -18.10 6.08 0.09
C GLY A 231 -18.19 5.24 1.37
N THR A 232 -18.88 4.10 1.35
CA THR A 232 -18.89 3.13 2.46
C THR A 232 -17.76 2.10 2.34
N VAL A 233 -17.43 1.42 3.44
CA VAL A 233 -16.30 0.49 3.49
C VAL A 233 -16.77 -0.91 3.91
N ALA A 234 -16.26 -1.93 3.23
CA ALA A 234 -16.39 -3.34 3.61
C ALA A 234 -15.07 -3.88 4.17
N ALA A 235 -15.14 -4.77 5.15
CA ALA A 235 -13.98 -5.42 5.73
C ALA A 235 -14.25 -6.91 5.97
N VAL A 236 -13.24 -7.76 5.74
CA VAL A 236 -13.26 -9.19 6.06
C VAL A 236 -11.92 -9.60 6.67
N GLY A 237 -11.93 -10.70 7.44
CA GLY A 237 -10.74 -11.23 8.08
C GLY A 237 -10.75 -11.13 9.60
N TRP A 238 -9.55 -11.19 10.18
CA TRP A 238 -9.35 -11.14 11.62
C TRP A 238 -9.74 -9.79 12.22
N ASN A 239 -10.43 -9.81 13.37
CA ASN A 239 -10.99 -8.61 13.99
C ASN A 239 -10.83 -8.53 15.51
N GLU A 240 -9.87 -9.24 16.13
CA GLU A 240 -9.74 -9.22 17.61
C GLU A 240 -9.40 -7.83 18.20
N TYR A 241 -8.85 -6.91 17.39
CA TYR A 241 -8.60 -5.53 17.81
C TYR A 241 -9.61 -4.53 17.24
N GLY A 242 -10.65 -4.98 16.53
CA GLY A 242 -11.63 -4.08 15.90
C GLY A 242 -11.17 -3.45 14.58
N GLN A 243 -10.11 -3.94 13.93
CA GLN A 243 -9.60 -3.41 12.66
C GLN A 243 -10.58 -3.55 11.47
N CYS A 244 -11.62 -4.35 11.60
CA CYS A 244 -12.72 -4.46 10.63
C CYS A 244 -13.97 -3.67 11.06
N ASN A 245 -13.94 -2.90 12.15
CA ASN A 245 -15.09 -2.12 12.64
C ASN A 245 -15.28 -0.83 11.82
N VAL A 246 -15.59 -0.99 10.54
CA VAL A 246 -15.72 0.11 9.56
C VAL A 246 -17.17 0.31 9.07
N SER A 247 -18.14 -0.37 9.68
CA SER A 247 -19.55 -0.37 9.24
C SER A 247 -20.19 1.02 9.23
N ASP A 248 -19.75 1.89 10.15
CA ASP A 248 -20.32 3.22 10.35
C ASP A 248 -19.55 4.30 9.56
N TRP A 249 -18.57 3.90 8.74
CA TRP A 249 -17.79 4.82 7.92
C TRP A 249 -18.57 5.21 6.66
N CYS A 250 -18.57 6.52 6.39
CA CYS A 250 -19.19 7.14 5.22
C CYS A 250 -18.26 8.20 4.63
N ASP A 251 -18.54 8.63 3.40
CA ASP A 251 -17.79 9.68 2.69
C ASP A 251 -16.29 9.39 2.55
N ILE A 252 -15.90 8.11 2.58
CA ILE A 252 -14.51 7.68 2.46
C ILE A 252 -14.07 7.78 1.00
N VAL A 253 -12.88 8.32 0.77
CA VAL A 253 -12.26 8.48 -0.55
C VAL A 253 -10.94 7.73 -0.69
N ALA A 254 -10.31 7.34 0.43
CA ALA A 254 -9.14 6.45 0.43
C ALA A 254 -9.13 5.54 1.66
N VAL A 255 -8.50 4.37 1.52
CA VAL A 255 -8.33 3.39 2.60
C VAL A 255 -6.89 2.88 2.63
N ALA A 256 -6.37 2.62 3.82
CA ALA A 256 -5.10 1.94 4.05
C ALA A 256 -5.23 0.94 5.20
N ALA A 257 -4.48 -0.15 5.14
CA ALA A 257 -4.57 -1.24 6.11
C ALA A 257 -3.19 -1.63 6.61
N GLY A 258 -2.97 -1.48 7.91
CA GLY A 258 -1.74 -1.83 8.60
C GLY A 258 -1.77 -3.27 9.11
N CYS A 259 -0.91 -3.60 10.06
CA CYS A 259 -0.87 -4.98 10.57
C CYS A 259 -2.19 -5.39 11.24
N ALA A 260 -2.72 -4.50 12.06
CA ALA A 260 -3.86 -4.75 12.94
C ALA A 260 -4.71 -3.48 13.13
N HIS A 261 -4.66 -2.55 12.18
CA HIS A 261 -5.46 -1.34 12.17
C HIS A 261 -5.78 -0.94 10.73
N THR A 262 -6.85 -0.16 10.57
CA THR A 262 -7.38 0.34 9.30
C THR A 262 -7.53 1.85 9.38
N ILE A 263 -7.16 2.54 8.31
CA ILE A 263 -7.25 4.00 8.17
C ILE A 263 -8.17 4.32 6.99
N GLY A 264 -9.02 5.33 7.15
CA GLY A 264 -9.88 5.88 6.09
C GLY A 264 -9.71 7.39 6.00
N LEU A 265 -9.61 7.92 4.80
CA LEU A 265 -9.64 9.36 4.53
C LEU A 265 -11.01 9.74 4.03
N LYS A 266 -11.66 10.69 4.70
CA LYS A 266 -12.93 11.28 4.27
C LYS A 266 -12.72 12.35 3.20
N SER A 267 -13.77 12.59 2.40
CA SER A 267 -13.81 13.64 1.38
C SER A 267 -13.65 15.05 1.95
N ASP A 268 -13.91 15.26 3.25
CA ASP A 268 -13.68 16.51 3.97
C ASP A 268 -12.24 16.68 4.47
N GLY A 269 -11.36 15.70 4.23
CA GLY A 269 -9.97 15.70 4.68
C GLY A 269 -9.73 15.11 6.08
N THR A 270 -10.79 14.70 6.79
CA THR A 270 -10.70 14.03 8.10
C THR A 270 -10.17 12.61 7.93
N VAL A 271 -9.27 12.18 8.81
CA VAL A 271 -8.78 10.79 8.85
C VAL A 271 -9.43 10.04 10.00
N MET A 272 -9.94 8.86 9.71
CA MET A 272 -10.51 7.90 10.66
C MET A 272 -9.58 6.70 10.82
N ALA A 273 -9.57 6.11 12.03
CA ALA A 273 -8.78 4.92 12.31
C ALA A 273 -9.54 3.98 13.25
N VAL A 274 -9.43 2.67 13.00
CA VAL A 274 -9.91 1.61 13.91
C VAL A 274 -8.87 0.49 14.01
N GLY A 275 -8.92 -0.29 15.10
CA GLY A 275 -8.01 -1.41 15.33
C GLY A 275 -7.09 -1.20 16.53
N ASN A 276 -5.99 -1.94 16.56
CA ASN A 276 -4.99 -1.87 17.62
C ASN A 276 -4.40 -0.45 17.69
N ASN A 277 -4.37 0.13 18.89
CA ASN A 277 -3.77 1.43 19.18
C ASN A 277 -2.71 1.41 20.31
N GLU A 278 -2.12 0.25 20.63
CA GLU A 278 -1.13 0.12 21.72
C GLU A 278 0.09 1.07 21.61
N TYR A 279 0.38 1.61 20.42
CA TYR A 279 1.51 2.49 20.16
C TYR A 279 1.07 3.88 19.64
N GLY A 280 -0.22 4.20 19.64
CA GLY A 280 -0.76 5.46 19.10
C GLY A 280 -0.90 5.50 17.57
N GLN A 281 -0.85 4.35 16.89
CA GLN A 281 -0.97 4.27 15.42
C GLN A 281 -2.35 4.71 14.88
N CYS A 282 -3.37 4.80 15.73
CA CYS A 282 -4.69 5.32 15.39
C CYS A 282 -4.89 6.79 15.84
N ASP A 283 -3.87 7.46 16.38
CA ASP A 283 -3.97 8.83 16.91
C ASP A 283 -3.94 9.90 15.80
N VAL A 284 -4.85 9.77 14.84
CA VAL A 284 -4.91 10.58 13.60
C VAL A 284 -5.92 11.74 13.69
N SER A 285 -6.67 11.86 14.79
CA SER A 285 -7.78 12.82 14.93
C SER A 285 -7.37 14.29 14.87
N SER A 286 -6.09 14.59 15.11
CA SER A 286 -5.53 15.95 15.04
C SER A 286 -4.99 16.31 13.65
N TRP A 287 -4.98 15.36 12.71
CA TRP A 287 -4.45 15.60 11.38
C TRP A 287 -5.36 16.52 10.58
N THR A 288 -4.74 17.41 9.82
CA THR A 288 -5.42 18.38 8.96
C THR A 288 -4.70 18.45 7.62
N ASN A 289 -5.44 18.85 6.58
CA ASN A 289 -4.93 19.05 5.22
C ASN A 289 -4.27 17.80 4.61
N ILE A 290 -4.76 16.60 4.94
CA ILE A 290 -4.34 15.37 4.26
C ILE A 290 -4.80 15.44 2.80
N GLN A 291 -3.87 15.15 1.89
CA GLN A 291 -4.11 15.24 0.44
C GLN A 291 -5.19 14.24 0.02
N LEU A 292 -6.20 14.73 -0.70
CA LEU A 292 -7.22 13.87 -1.30
C LEU A 292 -6.67 13.17 -2.55
N PRO A 293 -7.08 11.92 -2.85
CA PRO A 293 -6.71 11.25 -4.09
C PRO A 293 -7.18 12.04 -5.31
N GLY A 294 -6.32 12.16 -6.33
CA GLY A 294 -6.70 12.80 -7.60
C GLY A 294 -6.70 14.33 -7.61
N GLY A 295 -6.08 14.98 -6.61
CA GLY A 295 -5.77 16.42 -6.68
C GLY A 295 -4.93 16.72 -7.94
N LYS A 296 -5.54 17.42 -8.90
CA LYS A 296 -4.86 17.88 -10.13
C LYS A 296 -3.80 18.91 -9.75
N GLU A 297 -2.54 18.61 -10.03
CA GLU A 297 -1.53 19.65 -10.27
C GLU A 297 -1.93 20.36 -11.57
N TRP A 298 -2.11 21.69 -11.53
CA TRP A 298 -2.42 22.53 -12.69
C TRP A 298 -1.13 22.99 -13.38
#